data_AF-A0A946X3V4-F1
#
_entry.id   AF-A0A946X3V4-F1
#
_cell.length_a   1.000
_cell.length_b   1.000
_cell.length_c   1.000
_cell.angle_alpha   90.00
_cell.angle_beta   90.00
_cell.angle_gamma   90.00
#
_symmetry.space_group_name_H-M   'P 1'
#
loop_
_entity.id
_entity.type
_entity.pdbx_description
1 polymer ?
#
loop_
_entity_poly.entity_id
_entity_poly.type
_entity_poly.pdbx_seq_one_letter_code
_entity_poly.pdbx_strand_id
1 'polypeptide(L)'
;MRLKAAAFVAAFAVVTSMLAGSAAAQDVSLDPAEVAIPAVGENITFALNVDNIDGLFGWQIDFVYDNAVLSFVDYSGGDFLKGSGGQTIDVGGAAGAPFGPDADGLNEAVTAGATLFGGDPVAGSGTIGSITFEVLDAAATLVKLENPQFLDGAVQIIAVNTAGSTLTAAVIEPTNEAPVAVAGDDVAVDAGVEVAVDGSASTDDVGVESYAWDFGDGATAEGPAATHIYATAGAFTVMLTVTDAEGESSTDELTVTVTSVTVLDPAIREHADGSDMIVLEAALPVADTAAKAYLTVWEGEITIAAGQSLEYQVLMSSGNPTFKAGVDLTAADGTALSGTAAADQNGLGAGPSTDLEASARDAWYHRTIALTDLEGVTITEIAVAVDSEAHRMGLYRAYFDNIQITDGEFIVEEIYLDGAELPLLTPAAESMIAGSGGVEGADDAKAMAGVDSVSVDPRGKLTTQWGALKVR
;
A
#
# COMPACT_ATOMS: atom_id res chain seq x y z
N MET A 1 60.15 -33.56 -14.51
CA MET A 1 59.06 -34.07 -13.64
C MET A 1 57.76 -33.70 -14.37
N ARG A 2 57.07 -34.66 -15.00
CA ARG A 2 55.88 -34.39 -15.82
C ARG A 2 54.68 -34.25 -14.89
N LEU A 3 54.34 -33.02 -14.49
CA LEU A 3 53.04 -32.75 -13.87
C LEU A 3 51.98 -32.82 -14.98
N LYS A 4 50.97 -33.68 -14.77
CA LYS A 4 49.79 -33.77 -15.64
C LYS A 4 48.97 -32.48 -15.49
N ALA A 5 48.46 -31.95 -16.60
CA ALA A 5 47.65 -30.73 -16.70
C ALA A 5 46.52 -30.61 -15.66
N ALA A 6 46.00 -31.74 -15.15
CA ALA A 6 44.97 -31.78 -14.12
C ALA A 6 45.38 -31.20 -12.75
N ALA A 7 46.68 -31.10 -12.43
CA ALA A 7 47.13 -30.60 -11.12
C ALA A 7 47.14 -29.06 -11.02
N PHE A 8 47.09 -28.33 -12.14
CA PHE A 8 47.15 -26.87 -12.14
C PHE A 8 45.77 -26.22 -11.99
N VAL A 9 44.71 -26.89 -12.48
CA VAL A 9 43.30 -26.49 -12.25
C VAL A 9 42.96 -26.40 -10.76
N ALA A 10 43.57 -27.25 -9.93
CA ALA A 10 43.34 -27.27 -8.48
C ALA A 10 44.02 -26.10 -7.72
N ALA A 11 45.08 -25.50 -8.26
CA ALA A 11 45.73 -24.34 -7.65
C ALA A 11 44.96 -23.03 -7.91
N PHE A 12 44.18 -22.98 -9.00
CA PHE A 12 43.28 -21.87 -9.34
C PHE A 12 42.03 -21.82 -8.43
N ALA A 13 41.68 -22.92 -7.76
CA ALA A 13 40.48 -23.02 -6.94
C ALA A 13 40.59 -22.36 -5.55
N VAL A 14 41.79 -22.00 -5.08
CA VAL A 14 41.99 -21.53 -3.68
C VAL A 14 41.92 -20.00 -3.53
N VAL A 15 41.78 -19.25 -4.64
CA VAL A 15 41.52 -17.80 -4.63
C VAL A 15 40.33 -17.50 -5.53
N THR A 16 39.16 -18.05 -5.20
CA THR A 16 37.90 -17.70 -5.87
C THR A 16 36.97 -17.03 -4.86
N SER A 17 37.27 -15.77 -4.55
CA SER A 17 36.25 -14.84 -4.11
C SER A 17 36.38 -13.58 -4.94
N MET A 18 35.40 -13.40 -5.83
CA MET A 18 35.05 -12.20 -6.58
C MET A 18 35.69 -12.00 -7.97
N LEU A 19 34.77 -11.69 -8.91
CA LEU A 19 34.88 -11.20 -10.29
C LEU A 19 35.42 -12.16 -11.38
N ALA A 20 34.49 -12.83 -12.05
CA ALA A 20 34.68 -13.36 -13.40
C ALA A 20 33.51 -12.87 -14.27
N GLY A 21 33.65 -11.70 -14.89
CA GLY A 21 32.84 -11.35 -16.05
C GLY A 21 33.40 -12.11 -17.24
N SER A 22 32.64 -13.04 -17.82
CA SER A 22 33.04 -13.69 -19.08
C SER A 22 32.88 -12.67 -20.21
N ALA A 23 33.99 -12.23 -20.80
CA ALA A 23 33.91 -11.47 -22.05
C ALA A 23 33.35 -12.37 -23.17
N ALA A 24 32.56 -11.80 -24.08
CA ALA A 24 32.01 -12.51 -25.23
C ALA A 24 33.12 -13.05 -26.15
N ALA A 25 32.83 -14.15 -26.86
CA ALA A 25 33.79 -14.77 -27.79
C ALA A 25 34.23 -13.77 -28.87
N GLN A 26 35.53 -13.72 -29.17
CA GLN A 26 36.11 -12.77 -30.12
C GLN A 26 36.57 -13.49 -31.40
N ASP A 27 36.04 -13.08 -32.55
CA ASP A 27 36.32 -13.72 -33.83
C ASP A 27 37.38 -12.95 -34.64
N VAL A 28 38.36 -13.67 -35.19
CA VAL A 28 39.36 -13.16 -36.13
C VAL A 28 39.16 -13.85 -37.48
N SER A 29 38.83 -13.07 -38.51
CA SER A 29 38.70 -13.59 -39.87
C SER A 29 40.04 -13.64 -40.58
N LEU A 30 40.32 -14.80 -41.18
CA LEU A 30 41.49 -15.09 -41.99
C LEU A 30 41.03 -15.35 -43.41
N ASP A 31 40.79 -14.26 -44.15
CA ASP A 31 40.58 -14.32 -45.58
C ASP A 31 41.90 -14.01 -46.31
N PRO A 32 42.48 -14.93 -47.12
CA PRO A 32 43.67 -14.66 -47.91
C PRO A 32 43.55 -13.45 -48.86
N ALA A 33 42.32 -13.03 -49.19
CA ALA A 33 42.07 -11.82 -49.99
C ALA A 33 42.21 -10.53 -49.18
N GLU A 34 41.96 -10.58 -47.86
CA GLU A 34 41.98 -9.42 -46.96
C GLU A 34 43.27 -9.35 -46.12
N VAL A 35 43.88 -10.50 -45.87
CA VAL A 35 45.08 -10.67 -45.05
C VAL A 35 46.13 -11.38 -45.91
N ALA A 36 47.36 -10.88 -45.94
CA ALA A 36 48.47 -11.53 -46.63
C ALA A 36 48.93 -12.79 -45.85
N ILE A 37 48.08 -13.82 -45.83
CA ILE A 37 48.34 -15.09 -45.14
C ILE A 37 49.56 -15.77 -45.77
N PRO A 38 50.49 -16.33 -44.95
CA PRO A 38 51.62 -17.11 -45.44
C PRO A 38 51.21 -18.28 -46.35
N ALA A 39 52.16 -18.80 -47.14
CA ALA A 39 51.88 -19.94 -48.00
C ALA A 39 51.61 -21.21 -47.19
N VAL A 40 50.92 -22.20 -47.78
CA VAL A 40 50.74 -23.53 -47.17
C VAL A 40 52.11 -24.12 -46.77
N GLY A 41 52.23 -24.56 -45.52
CA GLY A 41 53.46 -25.04 -44.89
C GLY A 41 54.32 -23.95 -44.24
N GLU A 42 53.93 -22.68 -44.29
CA GLU A 42 54.53 -21.58 -43.53
C GLU A 42 53.75 -21.28 -42.25
N ASN A 43 54.41 -20.59 -41.32
CA ASN A 43 53.82 -20.25 -40.02
C ASN A 43 53.16 -18.86 -40.05
N ILE A 44 51.98 -18.77 -39.45
CA ILE A 44 51.29 -17.53 -39.10
C ILE A 44 51.30 -17.37 -37.57
N THR A 45 51.67 -16.18 -37.10
CA THR A 45 51.71 -15.86 -35.66
C THR A 45 50.72 -14.76 -35.34
N PHE A 46 49.94 -14.98 -34.28
CA PHE A 46 48.98 -14.07 -33.70
C PHE A 46 49.52 -13.54 -32.39
N ALA A 47 49.82 -12.25 -32.33
CA ALA A 47 50.21 -11.57 -31.08
C ALA A 47 48.97 -11.06 -30.36
N LEU A 48 48.82 -11.42 -29.09
CA LEU A 48 47.75 -11.00 -28.19
C LEU A 48 48.19 -9.74 -27.47
N ASN A 49 47.48 -8.64 -27.72
CA ASN A 49 47.79 -7.35 -27.12
C ASN A 49 46.61 -6.90 -26.27
N VAL A 50 46.90 -6.35 -25.10
CA VAL A 50 45.92 -5.69 -24.25
C VAL A 50 46.10 -4.18 -24.34
N ASP A 51 45.01 -3.44 -24.19
CA ASP A 51 45.02 -1.98 -24.17
C ASP A 51 44.28 -1.43 -22.94
N ASN A 52 44.84 -0.37 -22.35
CA ASN A 52 44.25 0.37 -21.22
C ASN A 52 43.83 -0.50 -20.03
N ILE A 53 44.67 -1.47 -19.66
CA ILE A 53 44.38 -2.34 -18.52
C ILE A 53 44.70 -1.64 -17.21
N ASP A 54 43.83 -1.76 -16.21
CA ASP A 54 44.11 -1.35 -14.84
C ASP A 54 44.17 -2.59 -13.95
N GLY A 55 45.37 -3.18 -13.84
CA GLY A 55 45.69 -4.13 -12.77
C GLY A 55 45.60 -5.63 -13.10
N LEU A 56 46.19 -6.08 -14.21
CA LEU A 56 46.20 -7.49 -14.63
C LEU A 56 47.16 -8.36 -13.80
N PHE A 57 46.65 -9.46 -13.22
CA PHE A 57 47.49 -10.51 -12.61
C PHE A 57 47.62 -11.76 -13.46
N GLY A 58 46.68 -12.02 -14.35
CA GLY A 58 46.74 -13.21 -15.18
C GLY A 58 45.54 -13.34 -16.10
N TRP A 59 45.68 -14.25 -17.05
CA TRP A 59 44.68 -14.50 -18.06
C TRP A 59 44.72 -15.95 -18.53
N GLN A 60 43.61 -16.43 -19.06
CA GLN A 60 43.48 -17.70 -19.76
C GLN A 60 42.43 -17.55 -20.87
N ILE A 61 42.70 -18.06 -22.06
CA ILE A 61 41.83 -17.96 -23.24
C ILE A 61 41.91 -19.28 -24.03
N ASP A 62 40.78 -19.72 -24.57
CA ASP A 62 40.70 -20.84 -25.50
C ASP A 62 40.74 -20.32 -26.95
N PHE A 63 41.71 -20.77 -27.73
CA PHE A 63 41.87 -20.45 -29.16
C PHE A 63 41.20 -21.53 -29.99
N VAL A 64 40.02 -21.25 -30.52
CA VAL A 64 39.22 -22.16 -31.32
C VAL A 64 39.47 -21.91 -32.81
N TYR A 65 39.82 -22.95 -33.57
CA TYR A 65 40.19 -22.86 -34.98
C TYR A 65 39.73 -24.10 -35.77
N ASP A 66 39.79 -24.03 -37.10
CA ASP A 66 39.61 -25.18 -37.99
C ASP A 66 40.94 -25.89 -38.26
N ASN A 67 41.07 -27.12 -37.78
CA ASN A 67 42.25 -27.95 -37.95
C ASN A 67 42.47 -28.50 -39.36
N ALA A 68 41.52 -28.29 -40.29
CA ALA A 68 41.74 -28.53 -41.70
C ALA A 68 42.56 -27.40 -42.35
N VAL A 69 42.51 -26.19 -41.78
CA VAL A 69 43.16 -24.99 -42.33
C VAL A 69 44.41 -24.60 -41.55
N LEU A 70 44.43 -24.79 -40.22
CA LEU A 70 45.54 -24.40 -39.35
C LEU A 70 45.96 -25.54 -38.42
N SER A 71 47.26 -25.68 -38.18
CA SER A 71 47.81 -26.60 -37.16
C SER A 71 48.55 -25.82 -36.08
N PHE A 72 48.21 -26.01 -34.81
CA PHE A 72 48.95 -25.39 -33.71
C PHE A 72 50.43 -25.80 -33.71
N VAL A 73 51.33 -24.80 -33.61
CA VAL A 73 52.78 -24.99 -33.56
C VAL A 73 53.31 -24.69 -32.16
N ASP A 74 53.08 -23.48 -31.65
CA ASP A 74 53.64 -23.04 -30.37
C ASP A 74 52.88 -21.87 -29.75
N TYR A 75 53.03 -21.71 -28.44
CA TYR A 75 52.63 -20.54 -27.68
C TYR A 75 53.84 -19.92 -26.97
N SER A 76 53.97 -18.60 -27.06
CA SER A 76 55.03 -17.83 -26.39
C SER A 76 54.43 -16.71 -25.54
N GLY A 77 54.76 -16.69 -24.24
CA GLY A 77 54.29 -15.68 -23.29
C GLY A 77 54.92 -14.31 -23.53
N GLY A 78 54.09 -13.26 -23.51
CA GLY A 78 54.49 -11.88 -23.74
C GLY A 78 55.19 -11.24 -22.54
N ASP A 79 55.72 -10.03 -22.74
CA ASP A 79 56.47 -9.31 -21.71
C ASP A 79 55.61 -8.40 -20.83
N PHE A 80 54.35 -8.16 -21.20
CA PHE A 80 53.46 -7.25 -20.49
C PHE A 80 53.34 -7.61 -19.00
N LEU A 81 53.05 -8.87 -18.68
CA LEU A 81 52.97 -9.33 -17.28
C LEU A 81 54.32 -9.35 -16.53
N LYS A 82 55.45 -9.31 -17.24
CA LYS A 82 56.79 -9.37 -16.64
C LYS A 82 57.29 -7.99 -16.16
N GLY A 83 56.60 -6.91 -16.54
CA GLY A 83 57.02 -5.53 -16.33
C GLY A 83 57.14 -5.08 -14.87
N SER A 84 56.48 -5.76 -13.92
CA SER A 84 56.50 -5.41 -12.49
C SER A 84 57.54 -6.18 -11.65
N GLY A 85 58.40 -7.01 -12.27
CA GLY A 85 59.46 -7.74 -11.58
C GLY A 85 59.04 -9.09 -10.96
N GLY A 86 57.82 -9.54 -11.23
CA GLY A 86 57.33 -10.88 -10.90
C GLY A 86 57.78 -11.97 -11.87
N GLN A 87 57.57 -13.24 -11.52
CA GLN A 87 57.74 -14.37 -12.44
C GLN A 87 56.40 -14.75 -13.06
N THR A 88 56.36 -15.04 -14.35
CA THR A 88 55.15 -15.54 -15.01
C THR A 88 55.17 -17.07 -15.06
N ILE A 89 54.01 -17.69 -14.84
CA ILE A 89 53.78 -19.08 -15.18
C ILE A 89 52.86 -19.10 -16.40
N ASP A 90 53.43 -19.53 -17.53
CA ASP A 90 52.71 -19.67 -18.79
C ASP A 90 51.99 -21.03 -18.84
N VAL A 91 50.73 -21.00 -19.25
CA VAL A 91 49.90 -22.17 -19.58
C VAL A 91 49.75 -22.19 -21.10
N GLY A 92 50.26 -23.23 -21.74
CA GLY A 92 50.14 -23.42 -23.19
C GLY A 92 51.01 -24.58 -23.66
N GLY A 93 50.62 -25.24 -24.74
CA GLY A 93 51.49 -26.23 -25.40
C GLY A 93 50.91 -27.61 -25.70
N ALA A 94 49.58 -27.79 -25.70
CA ALA A 94 48.97 -28.94 -26.36
C ALA A 94 47.64 -28.53 -26.98
N ALA A 95 47.47 -28.82 -28.27
CA ALA A 95 46.16 -28.84 -28.88
C ALA A 95 45.22 -29.72 -28.05
N GLY A 96 44.04 -29.18 -27.74
CA GLY A 96 42.95 -29.89 -27.07
C GLY A 96 42.46 -31.07 -27.92
N ALA A 97 41.59 -31.90 -27.35
CA ALA A 97 40.93 -32.93 -28.14
C ALA A 97 40.04 -32.26 -29.20
N PRO A 98 40.03 -32.74 -30.46
CA PRO A 98 39.10 -32.22 -31.45
C PRO A 98 37.68 -32.38 -30.93
N PHE A 99 36.89 -31.32 -31.04
CA PHE A 99 35.45 -31.36 -30.81
C PHE A 99 34.73 -31.33 -32.16
N GLY A 100 33.45 -31.70 -32.17
CA GLY A 100 32.68 -31.71 -33.41
C GLY A 100 32.70 -30.32 -34.07
N PRO A 101 32.64 -30.21 -35.40
CA PRO A 101 32.61 -28.91 -36.04
C PRO A 101 31.39 -28.12 -35.57
N ASP A 102 31.62 -26.91 -35.10
CA ASP A 102 30.57 -25.98 -34.73
C ASP A 102 29.89 -25.40 -35.98
N ALA A 103 28.83 -24.60 -35.79
CA ALA A 103 28.05 -24.03 -36.89
C ALA A 103 28.87 -23.12 -37.83
N ASP A 104 30.03 -22.67 -37.37
CA ASP A 104 31.02 -21.84 -38.07
C ASP A 104 32.20 -22.63 -38.65
N GLY A 105 32.24 -23.96 -38.46
CA GLY A 105 33.26 -24.84 -39.02
C GLY A 105 34.51 -25.05 -38.15
N LEU A 106 34.60 -24.44 -36.98
CA LEU A 106 35.73 -24.60 -36.06
C LEU A 106 35.62 -25.90 -35.25
N ASN A 107 36.75 -26.54 -34.96
CA ASN A 107 36.75 -27.93 -34.47
C ASN A 107 37.93 -28.31 -33.56
N GLU A 108 38.85 -27.38 -33.29
CA GLU A 108 39.98 -27.61 -32.40
C GLU A 108 40.25 -26.40 -31.52
N ALA A 109 40.68 -26.63 -30.27
CA ALA A 109 40.96 -25.57 -29.30
C ALA A 109 42.37 -25.71 -28.74
N VAL A 110 43.05 -24.59 -28.52
CA VAL A 110 44.28 -24.51 -27.72
C VAL A 110 44.06 -23.53 -26.58
N THR A 111 44.20 -23.98 -25.34
CA THR A 111 44.18 -23.06 -24.19
C THR A 111 45.56 -22.43 -24.02
N ALA A 112 45.60 -21.10 -23.99
CA ALA A 112 46.78 -20.34 -23.60
C ALA A 112 46.46 -19.42 -22.42
N GLY A 113 47.45 -19.13 -21.60
CA GLY A 113 47.30 -18.27 -20.45
C GLY A 113 48.63 -17.95 -19.79
N ALA A 114 48.61 -16.99 -18.90
CA ALA A 114 49.73 -16.69 -18.03
C ALA A 114 49.22 -16.11 -16.72
N THR A 115 49.88 -16.43 -15.62
CA THR A 115 49.64 -15.79 -14.33
C THR A 115 50.93 -15.25 -13.73
N LEU A 116 50.84 -14.08 -13.11
CA LEU A 116 51.91 -13.44 -12.38
C LEU A 116 52.02 -14.07 -10.98
N PHE A 117 53.22 -14.54 -10.66
CA PHE A 117 53.54 -15.10 -9.35
C PHE A 117 54.54 -14.19 -8.61
N GLY A 118 54.02 -13.48 -7.61
CA GLY A 118 54.73 -12.42 -6.89
C GLY A 118 54.88 -11.14 -7.72
N GLY A 119 54.80 -9.97 -7.07
CA GLY A 119 54.81 -8.66 -7.73
C GLY A 119 53.47 -7.93 -7.64
N ASP A 120 53.46 -6.69 -8.14
CA ASP A 120 52.26 -5.84 -8.21
C ASP A 120 51.50 -6.05 -9.53
N PRO A 121 50.18 -5.86 -9.54
CA PRO A 121 49.37 -5.94 -10.75
C PRO A 121 49.85 -4.95 -11.83
N VAL A 122 49.74 -5.34 -13.11
CA VAL A 122 50.27 -4.55 -14.22
C VAL A 122 49.18 -3.76 -14.91
N ALA A 123 49.41 -2.45 -15.07
CA ALA A 123 48.53 -1.55 -15.80
C ALA A 123 49.17 -1.05 -17.11
N GLY A 124 48.35 -0.60 -18.06
CA GLY A 124 48.73 -0.08 -19.36
C GLY A 124 48.41 -1.02 -20.52
N SER A 125 49.19 -0.92 -21.59
CA SER A 125 48.96 -1.63 -22.85
C SER A 125 50.21 -2.40 -23.27
N GLY A 126 50.04 -3.56 -23.90
CA GLY A 126 51.18 -4.34 -24.40
C GLY A 126 50.83 -5.78 -24.78
N THR A 127 51.83 -6.52 -25.23
CA THR A 127 51.66 -7.91 -25.68
C THR A 127 51.68 -8.88 -24.49
N ILE A 128 50.61 -9.62 -24.29
CA ILE A 128 50.46 -10.64 -23.23
C ILE A 128 50.91 -12.03 -23.67
N GLY A 129 50.94 -12.30 -24.97
CA GLY A 129 51.33 -13.59 -25.52
C GLY A 129 51.30 -13.61 -27.04
N SER A 130 51.74 -14.71 -27.62
CA SER A 130 51.60 -14.99 -29.04
C SER A 130 51.38 -16.48 -29.29
N ILE A 131 50.51 -16.80 -30.24
CA ILE A 131 50.22 -18.16 -30.68
C ILE A 131 50.58 -18.32 -32.15
N THR A 132 51.20 -19.44 -32.51
CA THR A 132 51.67 -19.71 -33.87
C THR A 132 51.00 -20.96 -34.42
N PHE A 133 50.55 -20.87 -35.66
CA PHE A 133 49.98 -21.97 -36.42
C PHE A 133 50.75 -22.18 -37.72
N GLU A 134 50.83 -23.42 -38.20
CA GLU A 134 51.22 -23.77 -39.57
C GLU A 134 49.97 -23.73 -40.45
N VAL A 135 50.06 -23.10 -41.62
CA VAL A 135 48.97 -23.03 -42.59
C VAL A 135 48.89 -24.34 -43.38
N LEU A 136 47.78 -25.07 -43.26
CA LEU A 136 47.54 -26.35 -43.94
C LEU A 136 46.77 -26.20 -45.25
N ASP A 137 45.87 -25.22 -45.33
CA ASP A 137 45.10 -24.87 -46.53
C ASP A 137 45.01 -23.34 -46.66
N ALA A 138 44.96 -22.82 -47.87
CA ALA A 138 44.78 -21.40 -48.16
C ALA A 138 43.28 -21.01 -48.24
N ALA A 139 42.40 -21.80 -47.63
CA ALA A 139 40.98 -21.48 -47.52
C ALA A 139 40.75 -20.39 -46.48
N ALA A 140 39.70 -19.57 -46.68
CA ALA A 140 39.29 -18.60 -45.67
C ALA A 140 38.77 -19.32 -44.42
N THR A 141 39.15 -18.85 -43.23
CA THR A 141 38.76 -19.45 -41.95
C THR A 141 38.60 -18.41 -40.84
N LEU A 142 38.13 -18.84 -39.68
CA LEU A 142 38.02 -18.03 -38.46
C LEU A 142 38.96 -18.59 -37.38
N VAL A 143 39.43 -17.71 -36.51
CA VAL A 143 40.01 -18.09 -35.22
C VAL A 143 39.23 -17.36 -34.14
N LYS A 144 38.64 -18.09 -33.19
CA LYS A 144 37.88 -17.51 -32.08
C LYS A 144 38.64 -17.57 -30.78
N LEU A 145 38.49 -16.53 -29.98
CA LEU A 145 38.89 -16.52 -28.60
C LEU A 145 37.64 -16.81 -27.76
N GLU A 146 37.60 -17.97 -27.15
CA GLU A 146 36.51 -18.40 -26.29
C GLU A 146 36.94 -18.48 -24.84
N ASN A 147 35.94 -18.43 -23.95
CA ASN A 147 36.11 -18.58 -22.52
C ASN A 147 37.27 -17.74 -21.91
N PRO A 148 37.39 -16.44 -22.25
CA PRO A 148 38.44 -15.61 -21.69
C PRO A 148 38.20 -15.45 -20.18
N GLN A 149 39.24 -15.70 -19.40
CA GLN A 149 39.29 -15.52 -17.95
C GLN A 149 40.42 -14.55 -17.63
N PHE A 150 40.12 -13.49 -16.88
CA PHE A 150 41.12 -12.53 -16.40
C PHE A 150 41.08 -12.48 -14.88
N LEU A 151 42.27 -12.51 -14.27
CA LEU A 151 42.43 -12.38 -12.83
C LEU A 151 42.69 -10.91 -12.51
N ASP A 152 41.60 -10.21 -12.19
CA ASP A 152 41.51 -8.79 -11.83
C ASP A 152 42.03 -7.82 -12.92
N GLY A 153 41.28 -6.75 -13.14
CA GLY A 153 41.48 -5.81 -14.25
C GLY A 153 40.28 -5.77 -15.20
N ALA A 154 39.77 -4.56 -15.43
CA ALA A 154 38.82 -4.27 -16.50
C ALA A 154 39.54 -4.38 -17.85
N VAL A 155 39.64 -5.61 -18.38
CA VAL A 155 40.22 -5.84 -19.70
C VAL A 155 39.22 -5.40 -20.75
N GLN A 156 39.46 -4.22 -21.35
CA GLN A 156 38.57 -3.65 -22.35
C GLN A 156 38.87 -4.17 -23.77
N ILE A 157 40.14 -4.45 -24.13
CA ILE A 157 40.49 -4.84 -25.50
C ILE A 157 41.56 -5.93 -25.53
N ILE A 158 41.29 -7.04 -26.24
CA ILE A 158 42.34 -7.89 -26.82
C ILE A 158 42.43 -7.59 -28.32
N ALA A 159 43.59 -7.10 -28.75
CA ALA A 159 43.91 -6.91 -30.16
C ALA A 159 44.86 -8.01 -30.64
N VAL A 160 44.46 -8.71 -31.69
CA VAL A 160 45.25 -9.79 -32.29
C VAL A 160 45.97 -9.26 -33.54
N ASN A 161 47.29 -9.20 -33.50
CA ASN A 161 48.12 -8.74 -34.63
C ASN A 161 48.75 -9.92 -35.38
N THR A 162 48.71 -9.91 -36.71
CA THR A 162 49.49 -10.83 -37.57
C THR A 162 50.62 -10.07 -38.26
N ALA A 163 51.70 -10.77 -38.64
CA ALA A 163 52.93 -10.17 -39.16
C ALA A 163 52.72 -9.31 -40.43
N GLY A 164 52.41 -8.03 -40.23
CA GLY A 164 52.27 -7.01 -41.28
C GLY A 164 50.87 -6.38 -41.43
N SER A 165 49.87 -6.78 -40.64
CA SER A 165 48.54 -6.16 -40.66
C SER A 165 47.92 -6.15 -39.26
N THR A 166 47.37 -4.99 -38.86
CA THR A 166 46.60 -4.85 -37.63
C THR A 166 45.16 -5.24 -37.91
N LEU A 167 44.76 -6.43 -37.46
CA LEU A 167 43.35 -6.81 -37.40
C LEU A 167 42.79 -6.22 -36.11
N THR A 168 41.89 -5.25 -36.26
CA THR A 168 41.20 -4.62 -35.13
C THR A 168 39.94 -5.40 -34.86
N ALA A 169 39.92 -6.15 -33.75
CA ALA A 169 38.68 -6.66 -33.21
C ALA A 169 38.00 -5.52 -32.42
N ALA A 170 36.74 -5.24 -32.75
CA ALA A 170 35.95 -4.26 -32.02
C ALA A 170 35.55 -4.83 -30.66
N VAL A 171 35.67 -3.99 -29.63
CA VAL A 171 35.06 -4.25 -28.32
C VAL A 171 33.55 -4.24 -28.53
N ILE A 172 32.89 -5.35 -28.22
CA ILE A 172 31.46 -5.32 -27.93
C ILE A 172 31.43 -5.06 -26.42
N GLU A 173 31.26 -3.80 -26.04
CA GLU A 173 30.89 -3.47 -24.65
C GLU A 173 29.64 -4.29 -24.31
N PRO A 174 29.45 -4.77 -23.07
CA PRO A 174 28.17 -5.31 -22.68
C PRO A 174 27.09 -4.32 -23.11
N THR A 175 26.12 -4.79 -23.89
CA THR A 175 25.00 -3.93 -24.29
C THR A 175 24.22 -3.62 -23.03
N ASN A 176 24.12 -2.34 -22.67
CA ASN A 176 23.29 -1.87 -21.58
C ASN A 176 21.88 -2.44 -21.67
N GLU A 177 21.37 -2.97 -20.57
CA GLU A 177 19.99 -3.40 -20.45
C GLU A 177 19.18 -2.25 -19.86
N ALA A 178 17.93 -2.08 -20.31
CA ALA A 178 17.07 -1.07 -19.69
C ALA A 178 16.76 -1.47 -18.23
N PRO A 179 16.55 -0.49 -17.32
CA PRO A 179 16.31 -0.79 -15.91
C PRO A 179 15.04 -1.62 -15.71
N VAL A 180 14.92 -2.26 -14.56
CA VAL A 180 13.69 -2.91 -14.08
C VAL A 180 13.05 -2.02 -13.01
N ALA A 181 11.99 -1.30 -13.38
CA ALA A 181 11.20 -0.49 -12.46
C ALA A 181 10.32 -1.38 -11.55
N VAL A 182 10.23 -1.01 -10.26
CA VAL A 182 9.37 -1.65 -9.26
C VAL A 182 8.67 -0.56 -8.47
N ALA A 183 7.38 -0.31 -8.74
CA ALA A 183 6.61 0.76 -8.11
C ALA A 183 6.12 0.40 -6.70
N GLY A 184 5.92 -0.90 -6.43
CA GLY A 184 5.41 -1.42 -5.16
C GLY A 184 4.02 -2.02 -5.28
N ASP A 185 3.40 -2.32 -4.13
CA ASP A 185 2.06 -2.91 -4.06
C ASP A 185 0.96 -1.84 -4.11
N ASP A 186 -0.26 -2.25 -4.50
CA ASP A 186 -1.46 -1.42 -4.44
C ASP A 186 -1.81 -0.98 -3.00
N VAL A 187 -2.36 0.23 -2.85
CA VAL A 187 -2.67 0.85 -1.55
C VAL A 187 -4.12 1.32 -1.50
N ALA A 188 -4.75 1.25 -0.33
CA ALA A 188 -6.07 1.83 -0.07
C ALA A 188 -6.03 2.76 1.15
N VAL A 189 -6.53 3.99 1.01
CA VAL A 189 -6.58 5.02 2.07
C VAL A 189 -7.83 5.89 1.95
N ASP A 190 -8.18 6.61 3.01
CA ASP A 190 -9.21 7.66 2.95
C ASP A 190 -8.69 8.96 2.31
N ALA A 191 -9.58 9.74 1.70
CA ALA A 191 -9.24 11.04 1.13
C ALA A 191 -8.61 11.97 2.19
N GLY A 192 -7.53 12.66 1.82
CA GLY A 192 -6.78 13.52 2.74
C GLY A 192 -5.69 12.81 3.56
N VAL A 193 -5.59 11.48 3.49
CA VAL A 193 -4.48 10.72 4.10
C VAL A 193 -3.26 10.74 3.18
N GLU A 194 -2.07 10.90 3.78
CA GLU A 194 -0.79 10.84 3.07
C GLU A 194 -0.46 9.41 2.65
N VAL A 195 -0.16 9.22 1.37
CA VAL A 195 0.30 7.98 0.76
C VAL A 195 1.79 8.09 0.52
N ALA A 196 2.55 7.09 0.97
CA ALA A 196 3.97 6.97 0.68
C ALA A 196 4.20 5.92 -0.41
N VAL A 197 5.11 6.22 -1.34
CA VAL A 197 5.55 5.32 -2.42
C VAL A 197 7.07 5.13 -2.35
N ASP A 198 7.55 3.93 -2.70
CA ASP A 198 8.97 3.55 -2.61
C ASP A 198 9.37 2.65 -3.79
N GLY A 199 10.21 3.19 -4.66
CA GLY A 199 10.75 2.54 -5.86
C GLY A 199 12.17 2.03 -5.68
N SER A 200 12.73 2.05 -4.47
CA SER A 200 14.12 1.67 -4.19
C SER A 200 14.46 0.20 -4.49
N ALA A 201 13.44 -0.64 -4.71
CA ALA A 201 13.59 -2.02 -5.18
C ALA A 201 13.89 -2.14 -6.69
N SER A 202 13.84 -1.04 -7.44
CA SER A 202 14.20 -1.02 -8.87
C SER A 202 15.70 -1.32 -9.06
N THR A 203 16.04 -2.03 -10.13
CA THR A 203 17.41 -2.52 -10.38
C THR A 203 17.85 -2.31 -11.82
N ASP A 204 19.16 -2.24 -12.03
CA ASP A 204 19.80 -2.04 -13.33
C ASP A 204 21.24 -2.60 -13.29
N ASP A 205 21.83 -2.94 -14.44
CA ASP A 205 23.20 -3.50 -14.52
C ASP A 205 24.30 -2.45 -14.39
N VAL A 206 24.05 -1.19 -14.79
CA VAL A 206 24.95 -0.04 -14.61
C VAL A 206 24.50 0.90 -13.49
N GLY A 207 23.29 0.72 -12.99
CA GLY A 207 22.73 1.41 -11.84
C GLY A 207 21.66 2.42 -12.21
N VAL A 208 20.72 2.62 -11.29
CA VAL A 208 19.62 3.58 -11.47
C VAL A 208 20.09 5.00 -11.15
N GLU A 209 19.94 5.91 -12.12
CA GLU A 209 20.32 7.31 -12.00
C GLU A 209 19.16 8.19 -11.48
N SER A 210 17.92 7.94 -11.93
CA SER A 210 16.77 8.76 -11.53
C SER A 210 15.45 8.02 -11.43
N TYR A 211 14.53 8.61 -10.66
CA TYR A 211 13.18 8.14 -10.38
C TYR A 211 12.21 9.30 -10.56
N ALA A 212 11.16 9.10 -11.35
CA ALA A 212 10.08 10.07 -11.56
C ALA A 212 8.72 9.41 -11.32
N TRP A 213 7.90 10.04 -10.49
CA TRP A 213 6.56 9.59 -10.13
C TRP A 213 5.50 10.49 -10.77
N ASP A 214 4.48 9.89 -11.37
CA ASP A 214 3.22 10.53 -11.74
C ASP A 214 2.10 9.92 -10.90
N PHE A 215 1.40 10.72 -10.10
CA PHE A 215 0.36 10.24 -9.19
C PHE A 215 -1.01 10.05 -9.88
N GLY A 216 -1.12 10.32 -11.18
CA GLY A 216 -2.35 10.09 -11.95
C GLY A 216 -3.45 11.14 -11.75
N ASP A 217 -3.22 12.13 -10.88
CA ASP A 217 -4.07 13.32 -10.68
C ASP A 217 -3.41 14.62 -11.22
N GLY A 218 -2.26 14.48 -11.88
CA GLY A 218 -1.45 15.57 -12.42
C GLY A 218 -0.34 16.07 -11.49
N ALA A 219 -0.24 15.54 -10.27
CA ALA A 219 0.92 15.76 -9.41
C ALA A 219 2.08 14.83 -9.79
N THR A 220 3.30 15.30 -9.59
CA THR A 220 4.53 14.55 -9.87
C THR A 220 5.54 14.70 -8.74
N ALA A 221 6.41 13.71 -8.55
CA ALA A 221 7.53 13.78 -7.62
C ALA A 221 8.79 13.12 -8.20
N GLU A 222 9.93 13.39 -7.57
CA GLU A 222 11.22 12.80 -7.94
C GLU A 222 11.86 12.13 -6.72
N GLY A 223 12.72 11.15 -6.99
CA GLY A 223 13.48 10.42 -5.98
C GLY A 223 12.96 9.01 -5.70
N PRO A 224 13.77 8.17 -5.03
CA PRO A 224 13.46 6.76 -4.82
C PRO A 224 12.23 6.55 -3.93
N ALA A 225 11.86 7.53 -3.11
CA ALA A 225 10.64 7.53 -2.31
C ALA A 225 10.00 8.92 -2.30
N ALA A 226 8.67 8.96 -2.28
CA ALA A 226 7.88 10.19 -2.28
C ALA A 226 6.58 10.03 -1.47
N THR A 227 5.93 11.15 -1.16
CA THR A 227 4.59 11.15 -0.55
C THR A 227 3.62 12.04 -1.32
N HIS A 228 2.32 11.72 -1.28
CA HIS A 228 1.24 12.49 -1.90
C HIS A 228 -0.08 12.36 -1.14
N ILE A 229 -0.95 13.37 -1.24
CA ILE A 229 -2.28 13.39 -0.62
C ILE A 229 -3.33 13.61 -1.71
N TYR A 230 -4.26 12.66 -1.83
CA TYR A 230 -5.41 12.77 -2.73
C TYR A 230 -6.59 13.46 -2.04
N ALA A 231 -7.09 14.54 -2.62
CA ALA A 231 -8.21 15.31 -2.05
C ALA A 231 -9.59 14.70 -2.31
N THR A 232 -9.72 13.85 -3.33
CA THR A 232 -10.99 13.27 -3.77
C THR A 232 -10.92 11.77 -3.85
N ALA A 233 -12.03 11.11 -3.50
CA ALA A 233 -12.17 9.67 -3.69
C ALA A 233 -12.06 9.26 -5.15
N GLY A 234 -11.47 8.09 -5.41
CA GLY A 234 -11.21 7.58 -6.74
C GLY A 234 -10.13 6.50 -6.75
N ALA A 235 -9.94 5.85 -7.89
CA ALA A 235 -8.80 5.00 -8.14
C ALA A 235 -7.80 5.78 -9.00
N PHE A 236 -6.56 5.89 -8.52
CA PHE A 236 -5.47 6.61 -9.19
C PHE A 236 -4.38 5.61 -9.56
N THR A 237 -3.98 5.61 -10.84
CA THR A 237 -2.83 4.84 -11.32
C THR A 237 -1.58 5.68 -11.13
N VAL A 238 -0.70 5.23 -10.22
CA VAL A 238 0.59 5.86 -9.97
C VAL A 238 1.62 5.18 -10.84
N MET A 239 2.32 5.96 -11.67
CA MET A 239 3.35 5.47 -12.58
C MET A 239 4.74 5.89 -12.09
N LEU A 240 5.62 4.92 -11.91
CA LEU A 240 7.04 5.13 -11.69
C LEU A 240 7.78 5.02 -13.03
N THR A 241 8.63 5.98 -13.35
CA THR A 241 9.64 5.90 -14.42
C THR A 241 11.02 5.89 -13.81
N VAL A 242 11.83 4.91 -14.19
CA VAL A 242 13.23 4.75 -13.76
C VAL A 242 14.13 4.94 -14.96
N THR A 243 15.25 5.64 -14.79
CA THR A 243 16.26 5.85 -15.84
C THR A 243 17.65 5.48 -15.31
N ASP A 244 18.41 4.75 -16.11
CA ASP A 244 19.78 4.34 -15.79
C ASP A 244 20.82 5.43 -16.12
N ALA A 245 22.09 5.13 -15.86
CA ALA A 245 23.21 6.05 -16.11
C ALA A 245 23.51 6.29 -17.61
N GLU A 246 23.01 5.44 -18.51
CA GLU A 246 23.21 5.54 -19.96
C GLU A 246 22.03 6.16 -20.70
N GLY A 247 20.93 6.40 -19.98
CA GLY A 247 19.74 7.11 -20.45
C GLY A 247 18.61 6.20 -20.94
N GLU A 248 18.69 4.89 -20.75
CA GLU A 248 17.55 3.99 -21.00
C GLU A 248 16.58 4.03 -19.82
N SER A 249 15.31 3.75 -20.08
CA SER A 249 14.25 3.92 -19.09
C SER A 249 13.21 2.81 -19.13
N SER A 250 12.61 2.53 -17.98
CA SER A 250 11.46 1.63 -17.84
C SER A 250 10.43 2.17 -16.86
N THR A 251 9.25 1.57 -16.87
CA THR A 251 8.11 2.00 -16.06
C THR A 251 7.43 0.84 -15.36
N ASP A 252 6.87 1.10 -14.18
CA ASP A 252 5.99 0.21 -13.45
C ASP A 252 4.86 1.02 -12.79
N GLU A 253 3.74 0.38 -12.48
CA GLU A 253 2.54 1.05 -11.97
C GLU A 253 1.99 0.37 -10.71
N LEU A 254 1.42 1.17 -9.80
CA LEU A 254 0.57 0.70 -8.71
C LEU A 254 -0.76 1.47 -8.71
N THR A 255 -1.77 0.88 -8.08
CA THR A 255 -3.08 1.52 -7.89
C THR A 255 -3.25 2.03 -6.48
N VAL A 256 -3.58 3.32 -6.34
CA VAL A 256 -4.07 3.90 -5.08
C VAL A 256 -5.58 4.03 -5.12
N THR A 257 -6.27 3.31 -4.25
CA THR A 257 -7.73 3.41 -4.07
C THR A 257 -8.04 4.35 -2.91
N VAL A 258 -8.60 5.51 -3.24
CA VAL A 258 -8.97 6.54 -2.26
C VAL A 258 -10.47 6.45 -1.98
N THR A 259 -10.82 6.15 -0.73
CA THR A 259 -12.20 6.14 -0.25
C THR A 259 -12.66 7.54 0.15
N SER A 260 -13.93 7.86 -0.09
CA SER A 260 -14.49 9.13 0.34
C SER A 260 -14.56 9.16 1.86
N VAL A 261 -14.03 10.21 2.47
CA VAL A 261 -14.36 10.54 3.85
C VAL A 261 -15.83 10.95 3.87
N THR A 262 -16.65 10.21 4.60
CA THR A 262 -18.02 10.62 4.89
C THR A 262 -17.94 11.90 5.71
N VAL A 263 -18.18 13.04 5.08
CA VAL A 263 -18.30 14.31 5.80
C VAL A 263 -19.61 14.24 6.58
N LEU A 264 -19.50 14.09 7.89
CA LEU A 264 -20.64 14.16 8.79
C LEU A 264 -21.07 15.63 8.87
N ASP A 265 -22.36 15.90 8.71
CA ASP A 265 -22.89 17.27 8.81
C ASP A 265 -22.78 17.77 10.27
N PRO A 266 -22.52 19.09 10.48
CA PRO A 266 -22.37 19.64 11.82
C PRO A 266 -23.66 19.51 12.63
N ALA A 267 -23.49 19.14 13.90
CA ALA A 267 -24.50 18.49 14.74
C ALA A 267 -25.77 19.28 15.10
N ILE A 268 -25.83 20.60 15.02
CA ILE A 268 -26.94 21.32 15.68
C ILE A 268 -28.07 21.60 14.68
N ARG A 269 -29.06 20.70 14.64
CA ARG A 269 -30.35 20.94 14.00
C ARG A 269 -31.39 21.28 15.05
N GLU A 270 -31.94 22.49 14.95
CA GLU A 270 -33.07 22.91 15.78
C GLU A 270 -34.39 22.52 15.11
N HIS A 271 -35.39 22.18 15.92
CA HIS A 271 -36.74 21.86 15.46
C HIS A 271 -37.25 22.95 14.54
N ALA A 272 -37.74 22.55 13.38
CA ALA A 272 -38.34 23.44 12.41
C ALA A 272 -39.86 23.38 12.54
N ASP A 273 -40.50 24.52 12.76
CA ASP A 273 -41.96 24.61 12.85
C ASP A 273 -42.64 23.81 11.72
N GLY A 274 -43.43 22.79 12.11
CA GLY A 274 -44.13 21.91 11.16
C GLY A 274 -43.33 20.73 10.63
N SER A 275 -42.14 20.44 11.16
CA SER A 275 -41.46 19.16 10.93
C SER A 275 -42.22 18.01 11.59
N ASP A 276 -41.93 16.79 11.13
CA ASP A 276 -42.34 15.59 11.82
C ASP A 276 -41.58 15.47 13.16
N MET A 277 -42.24 14.90 14.16
CA MET A 277 -41.66 14.63 15.47
C MET A 277 -42.18 13.31 16.05
N ILE A 278 -41.48 12.78 17.05
CA ILE A 278 -41.94 11.65 17.85
C ILE A 278 -42.86 12.16 18.96
N VAL A 279 -44.07 11.62 19.06
CA VAL A 279 -45.04 11.94 20.11
C VAL A 279 -45.20 10.75 21.05
N LEU A 280 -44.76 10.89 22.31
CA LEU A 280 -45.03 9.92 23.38
C LEU A 280 -46.34 10.28 24.09
N GLU A 281 -47.30 9.36 24.10
CA GLU A 281 -48.54 9.46 24.88
C GLU A 281 -48.61 8.33 25.92
N ALA A 282 -48.99 8.66 27.15
CA ALA A 282 -49.26 7.67 28.19
C ALA A 282 -50.39 8.13 29.11
N ALA A 283 -51.34 7.25 29.42
CA ALA A 283 -52.35 7.53 30.44
C ALA A 283 -51.75 7.28 31.83
N LEU A 284 -51.87 8.25 32.73
CA LEU A 284 -51.45 8.13 34.12
C LEU A 284 -52.71 8.08 35.02
N PRO A 285 -53.27 6.89 35.29
CA PRO A 285 -54.61 6.75 35.85
C PRO A 285 -54.70 7.00 37.37
N VAL A 286 -53.60 6.82 38.11
CA VAL A 286 -53.59 6.86 39.58
C VAL A 286 -52.72 8.00 40.09
N ALA A 287 -53.27 8.92 40.87
CA ALA A 287 -52.49 10.02 41.46
C ALA A 287 -51.52 9.53 42.56
N ASP A 288 -50.47 10.32 42.82
CA ASP A 288 -49.47 10.13 43.88
C ASP A 288 -48.81 8.74 43.89
N THR A 289 -48.74 8.09 42.72
CA THR A 289 -48.11 6.79 42.51
C THR A 289 -46.91 6.96 41.58
N ALA A 290 -45.94 6.04 41.69
CA ALA A 290 -44.86 6.00 40.72
C ALA A 290 -45.39 5.53 39.36
N ALA A 291 -44.96 6.18 38.28
CA ALA A 291 -45.28 5.78 36.93
C ALA A 291 -44.07 5.88 36.00
N LYS A 292 -43.88 4.85 35.17
CA LYS A 292 -42.87 4.76 34.11
C LYS A 292 -43.50 4.25 32.82
N ALA A 293 -43.17 4.90 31.71
CA ALA A 293 -43.47 4.43 30.36
C ALA A 293 -42.30 4.78 29.44
N TYR A 294 -41.89 3.85 28.59
CA TYR A 294 -40.85 4.06 27.58
C TYR A 294 -41.18 3.31 26.31
N LEU A 295 -40.72 3.83 25.18
CA LEU A 295 -40.84 3.20 23.87
C LEU A 295 -39.52 3.29 23.12
N THR A 296 -39.02 2.15 22.67
CA THR A 296 -37.87 2.05 21.78
C THR A 296 -38.13 2.79 20.47
N VAL A 297 -37.19 3.65 20.09
CA VAL A 297 -37.21 4.43 18.84
C VAL A 297 -36.02 4.08 17.95
N TRP A 298 -35.02 3.37 18.46
CA TRP A 298 -33.89 2.87 17.68
C TRP A 298 -33.34 1.58 18.28
N GLU A 299 -32.93 0.67 17.39
CA GLU A 299 -32.22 -0.57 17.70
C GLU A 299 -30.99 -0.64 16.78
N GLY A 300 -29.85 -0.99 17.34
CA GLY A 300 -28.58 -1.04 16.60
C GLY A 300 -27.43 -1.48 17.47
N GLU A 301 -26.21 -1.11 17.11
CA GLU A 301 -25.02 -1.35 17.92
C GLU A 301 -24.05 -0.18 17.76
N ILE A 302 -23.84 0.61 18.82
CA ILE A 302 -22.87 1.70 18.85
C ILE A 302 -22.02 1.64 20.11
N THR A 303 -20.70 1.66 19.94
CA THR A 303 -19.76 1.75 21.07
C THR A 303 -19.37 3.21 21.30
N ILE A 304 -19.63 3.71 22.50
CA ILE A 304 -19.39 5.11 22.84
C ILE A 304 -17.88 5.38 22.94
N ALA A 305 -17.40 6.38 22.21
CA ALA A 305 -16.02 6.87 22.27
C ALA A 305 -15.88 8.06 23.24
N ALA A 306 -14.65 8.34 23.66
CA ALA A 306 -14.34 9.49 24.51
C ALA A 306 -14.82 10.80 23.87
N GLY A 307 -15.49 11.64 24.67
CA GLY A 307 -15.96 12.97 24.23
C GLY A 307 -17.32 12.98 23.55
N GLN A 308 -17.97 11.83 23.35
CA GLN A 308 -19.29 11.78 22.75
C GLN A 308 -20.41 12.26 23.69
N SER A 309 -21.49 12.76 23.10
CA SER A 309 -22.69 13.27 23.77
C SER A 309 -23.96 12.76 23.09
N LEU A 310 -25.02 12.54 23.86
CA LEU A 310 -26.38 12.36 23.35
C LEU A 310 -27.02 13.75 23.22
N GLU A 311 -27.55 14.07 22.05
CA GLU A 311 -28.31 15.29 21.79
C GLU A 311 -29.74 14.98 21.36
N TYR A 312 -30.68 15.78 21.82
CA TYR A 312 -32.09 15.71 21.40
C TYR A 312 -32.83 16.99 21.77
N GLN A 313 -34.01 17.16 21.19
CA GLN A 313 -34.94 18.21 21.57
C GLN A 313 -36.22 17.64 22.16
N VAL A 314 -36.78 18.34 23.13
CA VAL A 314 -37.99 17.91 23.82
C VAL A 314 -38.95 19.08 24.06
N LEU A 315 -40.24 18.84 23.87
CA LEU A 315 -41.33 19.75 24.24
C LEU A 315 -42.33 19.01 25.12
N MET A 316 -42.82 19.68 26.17
CA MET A 316 -43.85 19.14 27.05
C MET A 316 -44.99 20.15 27.23
N SER A 317 -46.24 19.67 27.20
CA SER A 317 -47.38 20.55 27.45
C SER A 317 -47.49 20.92 28.92
N SER A 318 -47.84 22.18 29.21
CA SER A 318 -48.19 22.64 30.57
C SER A 318 -49.34 21.85 31.22
N GLY A 319 -50.08 21.05 30.44
CA GLY A 319 -51.17 20.22 30.90
C GLY A 319 -50.74 18.87 31.48
N ASN A 320 -49.47 18.48 31.34
CA ASN A 320 -49.05 17.14 31.72
C ASN A 320 -49.20 16.86 33.24
N PRO A 321 -49.58 15.63 33.61
CA PRO A 321 -49.67 15.18 35.00
C PRO A 321 -48.32 15.17 35.74
N THR A 322 -47.22 15.01 35.00
CA THR A 322 -45.82 15.10 35.42
C THR A 322 -45.00 15.79 34.31
N PHE A 323 -43.87 16.41 34.64
CA PHE A 323 -43.02 17.15 33.70
C PHE A 323 -41.64 16.51 33.49
N LYS A 324 -41.57 15.19 33.63
CA LYS A 324 -40.35 14.40 33.43
C LYS A 324 -40.45 13.66 32.11
N ALA A 325 -39.52 13.90 31.19
CA ALA A 325 -39.40 13.23 29.89
C ALA A 325 -37.94 13.21 29.45
N GLY A 326 -37.53 12.18 28.71
CA GLY A 326 -36.17 12.10 28.15
C GLY A 326 -35.99 10.93 27.19
N VAL A 327 -34.72 10.70 26.83
CA VAL A 327 -34.28 9.60 25.96
C VAL A 327 -33.47 8.61 26.80
N ASP A 328 -33.89 7.34 26.85
CA ASP A 328 -33.20 6.23 27.51
C ASP A 328 -32.26 5.44 26.60
N LEU A 329 -31.15 4.96 27.18
CA LEU A 329 -30.13 4.14 26.50
C LEU A 329 -30.06 2.78 27.19
N THR A 330 -30.04 1.71 26.40
CA THR A 330 -29.86 0.35 26.88
C THR A 330 -28.51 -0.18 26.39
N ALA A 331 -27.66 -0.61 27.31
CA ALA A 331 -26.39 -1.23 27.00
C ALA A 331 -26.57 -2.67 26.47
N ALA A 332 -25.56 -3.20 25.77
CA ALA A 332 -25.57 -4.54 25.20
C ALA A 332 -25.75 -5.68 26.23
N ASP A 333 -25.47 -5.42 27.51
CA ASP A 333 -25.73 -6.35 28.62
C ASP A 333 -27.18 -6.32 29.12
N GLY A 334 -28.04 -5.50 28.51
CA GLY A 334 -29.44 -5.29 28.86
C GLY A 334 -29.67 -4.29 29.98
N THR A 335 -28.63 -3.61 30.46
CA THR A 335 -28.75 -2.58 31.50
C THR A 335 -29.34 -1.31 30.90
N ALA A 336 -30.53 -0.93 31.35
CA ALA A 336 -31.06 0.42 31.13
C ALA A 336 -30.21 1.42 31.93
N LEU A 337 -29.73 2.46 31.26
CA LEU A 337 -28.79 3.44 31.83
C LEU A 337 -29.49 4.66 32.45
N SER A 338 -30.83 4.65 32.48
CA SER A 338 -31.65 5.66 33.15
C SER A 338 -31.23 5.92 34.60
N GLY A 339 -31.07 7.20 34.94
CA GLY A 339 -30.73 7.65 36.30
C GLY A 339 -29.25 7.57 36.68
N THR A 340 -28.35 7.25 35.75
CA THR A 340 -26.89 7.43 35.96
C THR A 340 -26.47 8.87 35.70
N ALA A 341 -25.40 9.35 36.35
CA ALA A 341 -24.85 10.69 36.09
C ALA A 341 -24.39 10.87 34.63
N ALA A 342 -24.06 9.76 33.97
CA ALA A 342 -23.58 9.65 32.61
C ALA A 342 -24.66 9.80 31.53
N ALA A 343 -25.93 9.55 31.89
CA ALA A 343 -27.04 9.56 30.95
C ALA A 343 -28.21 10.45 31.39
N ASP A 344 -28.17 11.05 32.59
CA ASP A 344 -29.33 11.58 33.35
C ASP A 344 -30.39 12.36 32.53
N GLN A 345 -31.42 11.60 32.20
CA GLN A 345 -32.50 11.88 31.26
C GLN A 345 -33.64 12.67 31.90
N ASN A 346 -33.59 12.90 33.21
CA ASN A 346 -34.67 13.53 33.97
C ASN A 346 -34.17 14.50 35.07
N GLY A 347 -32.87 14.68 35.27
CA GLY A 347 -32.33 15.42 36.42
C GLY A 347 -32.43 14.63 37.73
N LEU A 348 -32.18 13.33 37.70
CA LEU A 348 -32.21 12.40 38.84
C LEU A 348 -30.95 12.46 39.74
N GLY A 349 -29.86 13.13 39.35
CA GLY A 349 -28.69 13.40 40.22
C GLY A 349 -28.49 14.87 40.60
N ALA A 350 -29.04 15.80 39.82
CA ALA A 350 -29.14 17.19 40.24
C ALA A 350 -30.28 17.29 41.24
N GLY A 351 -30.00 17.74 42.46
CA GLY A 351 -31.06 18.08 43.42
C GLY A 351 -32.13 19.01 42.79
N PRO A 352 -33.24 19.29 43.50
CA PRO A 352 -34.50 19.87 42.98
C PRO A 352 -34.45 21.28 42.34
N SER A 353 -33.39 21.68 41.63
CA SER A 353 -33.11 23.04 41.18
C SER A 353 -32.69 23.19 39.72
N THR A 354 -32.64 22.14 38.89
CA THR A 354 -32.49 22.29 37.43
C THR A 354 -33.77 21.87 36.75
N ASP A 355 -34.70 22.82 36.86
CA ASP A 355 -36.10 22.72 36.49
C ASP A 355 -36.26 22.72 34.96
N LEU A 356 -36.28 21.55 34.32
CA LEU A 356 -36.85 21.39 32.97
C LEU A 356 -38.25 22.01 32.91
N GLU A 357 -38.97 22.05 34.04
CA GLU A 357 -40.34 22.51 34.05
C GLU A 357 -40.46 24.01 33.69
N ALA A 358 -39.45 24.87 33.84
CA ALA A 358 -39.60 26.27 33.40
C ALA A 358 -39.32 26.45 31.90
N SER A 359 -38.35 25.74 31.33
CA SER A 359 -37.79 26.02 30.00
C SER A 359 -38.41 25.20 28.86
N ALA A 360 -38.92 23.99 29.13
CA ALA A 360 -39.52 23.11 28.12
C ALA A 360 -41.07 23.12 28.13
N ARG A 361 -41.68 23.96 28.97
CA ARG A 361 -43.15 24.10 29.03
C ARG A 361 -43.66 24.85 27.81
N ASP A 362 -44.42 24.14 26.97
CA ASP A 362 -45.02 24.63 25.72
C ASP A 362 -43.99 25.27 24.75
N ALA A 363 -42.72 24.85 24.83
CA ALA A 363 -41.63 25.29 23.96
C ALA A 363 -40.58 24.17 23.80
N TRP A 364 -39.93 24.11 22.64
CA TRP A 364 -38.83 23.18 22.39
C TRP A 364 -37.60 23.53 23.22
N TYR A 365 -36.99 22.52 23.81
CA TYR A 365 -35.77 22.64 24.61
C TYR A 365 -34.69 21.70 24.08
N HIS A 366 -33.53 22.24 23.74
CA HIS A 366 -32.35 21.51 23.30
C HIS A 366 -31.61 20.90 24.50
N ARG A 367 -31.29 19.60 24.41
CA ARG A 367 -30.51 18.84 25.40
C ARG A 367 -29.23 18.31 24.76
N THR A 368 -28.11 18.54 25.44
CA THR A 368 -26.82 17.87 25.19
C THR A 368 -26.37 17.19 26.47
N ILE A 369 -26.09 15.89 26.40
CA ILE A 369 -25.70 15.05 27.54
C ILE A 369 -24.38 14.38 27.22
N ALA A 370 -23.31 14.75 27.95
CA ALA A 370 -22.02 14.10 27.79
C ALA A 370 -22.08 12.64 28.25
N LEU A 371 -21.65 11.71 27.39
CA LEU A 371 -21.64 10.26 27.65
C LEU A 371 -20.30 9.79 28.22
N THR A 372 -19.59 10.68 28.94
CA THR A 372 -18.21 10.44 29.40
C THR A 372 -18.06 9.16 30.23
N ASP A 373 -19.01 8.85 31.12
CA ASP A 373 -18.89 7.62 31.95
C ASP A 373 -19.35 6.35 31.20
N LEU A 374 -19.74 6.47 29.93
CA LEU A 374 -20.12 5.36 29.06
C LEU A 374 -19.04 5.04 28.01
N GLU A 375 -17.86 5.66 28.08
CA GLU A 375 -16.75 5.34 27.17
C GLU A 375 -16.45 3.83 27.15
N GLY A 376 -16.48 3.24 25.95
CA GLY A 376 -16.29 1.82 25.70
C GLY A 376 -17.53 0.95 25.95
N VAL A 377 -18.65 1.53 26.39
CA VAL A 377 -19.93 0.81 26.52
C VAL A 377 -20.61 0.75 25.15
N THR A 378 -21.09 -0.43 24.79
CA THR A 378 -21.90 -0.63 23.59
C THR A 378 -23.38 -0.45 23.91
N ILE A 379 -24.05 0.49 23.24
CA ILE A 379 -25.49 0.75 23.30
C ILE A 379 -26.18 0.00 22.17
N THR A 380 -27.30 -0.66 22.48
CA THR A 380 -28.05 -1.48 21.52
C THR A 380 -29.48 -1.05 21.29
N GLU A 381 -30.03 -0.25 22.21
CA GLU A 381 -31.39 0.27 22.11
C GLU A 381 -31.45 1.69 22.67
N ILE A 382 -32.26 2.53 22.03
CA ILE A 382 -32.54 3.91 22.47
C ILE A 382 -34.06 4.11 22.48
N ALA A 383 -34.59 4.63 23.58
CA ALA A 383 -36.02 4.78 23.82
C ALA A 383 -36.39 6.21 24.23
N VAL A 384 -37.63 6.65 23.99
CA VAL A 384 -38.18 7.85 24.63
C VAL A 384 -38.98 7.45 25.87
N ALA A 385 -38.90 8.22 26.95
CA ALA A 385 -39.41 7.80 28.26
C ALA A 385 -39.99 8.92 29.12
N VAL A 386 -40.90 8.54 30.02
CA VAL A 386 -41.39 9.30 31.18
C VAL A 386 -41.22 8.47 32.44
N ASP A 387 -40.72 9.09 33.51
CA ASP A 387 -40.54 8.47 34.83
C ASP A 387 -40.89 9.48 35.93
N SER A 388 -41.82 9.12 36.81
CA SER A 388 -42.26 9.97 37.92
C SER A 388 -42.50 9.14 39.17
N GLU A 389 -41.99 9.55 40.33
CA GLU A 389 -42.24 8.87 41.60
C GLU A 389 -43.64 9.18 42.19
N ALA A 390 -44.21 10.31 41.79
CA ALA A 390 -45.57 10.76 42.13
C ALA A 390 -46.08 11.71 41.03
N HIS A 391 -47.37 11.71 40.73
CA HIS A 391 -47.97 12.57 39.70
C HIS A 391 -49.47 12.79 39.93
N ARG A 392 -50.08 13.73 39.19
CA ARG A 392 -51.56 13.83 39.14
C ARG A 392 -52.13 12.81 38.15
N MET A 393 -53.42 12.48 38.25
CA MET A 393 -54.05 11.69 37.20
C MET A 393 -54.22 12.53 35.92
N GLY A 394 -53.98 11.94 34.74
CA GLY A 394 -54.16 12.63 33.47
C GLY A 394 -53.49 11.93 32.29
N LEU A 395 -53.68 12.50 31.09
CA LEU A 395 -52.94 12.10 29.90
C LEU A 395 -51.60 12.84 29.89
N TYR A 396 -50.51 12.09 29.80
CA TYR A 396 -49.17 12.59 29.60
C TYR A 396 -48.83 12.62 28.11
N ARG A 397 -48.26 13.74 27.63
CA ARG A 397 -47.74 13.86 26.27
C ARG A 397 -46.40 14.60 26.21
N ALA A 398 -45.40 13.99 25.61
CA ALA A 398 -44.11 14.62 25.31
C ALA A 398 -43.80 14.48 23.82
N TYR A 399 -43.08 15.46 23.29
CA TYR A 399 -42.67 15.51 21.89
C TYR A 399 -41.15 15.53 21.82
N PHE A 400 -40.57 14.76 20.91
CA PHE A 400 -39.12 14.61 20.73
C PHE A 400 -38.74 14.79 19.27
N ASP A 401 -37.62 15.44 19.03
CA ASP A 401 -37.06 15.66 17.69
C ASP A 401 -35.53 15.68 17.75
N ASN A 402 -34.87 15.48 16.62
CA ASN A 402 -33.41 15.57 16.43
C ASN A 402 -32.60 14.75 17.45
N ILE A 403 -32.97 13.48 17.68
CA ILE A 403 -32.27 12.56 18.57
C ILE A 403 -31.03 12.01 17.84
N GLN A 404 -29.86 12.14 18.46
CA GLN A 404 -28.58 11.80 17.85
C GLN A 404 -27.47 11.59 18.89
N ILE A 405 -26.41 10.86 18.54
CA ILE A 405 -25.14 10.88 19.26
C ILE A 405 -24.15 11.73 18.47
N THR A 406 -23.40 12.58 19.17
CA THR A 406 -22.45 13.53 18.58
C THR A 406 -21.10 13.46 19.28
N ASP A 407 -20.04 13.98 18.68
CA ASP A 407 -18.73 14.18 19.33
C ASP A 407 -18.49 15.65 19.76
N GLY A 408 -19.55 16.46 19.70
CA GLY A 408 -19.52 17.90 19.92
C GLY A 408 -19.27 18.74 18.67
N GLU A 409 -18.84 18.13 17.56
CA GLU A 409 -18.66 18.81 16.26
C GLU A 409 -19.54 18.18 15.17
N PHE A 410 -19.69 16.85 15.19
CA PHE A 410 -20.35 16.05 14.17
C PHE A 410 -21.38 15.06 14.76
N ILE A 411 -22.38 14.69 13.95
CA ILE A 411 -23.28 13.58 14.26
C ILE A 411 -22.51 12.27 14.08
N VAL A 412 -22.34 11.51 15.15
CA VAL A 412 -21.75 10.17 15.16
C VAL A 412 -22.79 9.13 14.77
N GLU A 413 -24.00 9.24 15.29
CA GLU A 413 -25.11 8.31 15.01
C GLU A 413 -26.43 9.07 14.95
N GLU A 414 -27.19 8.81 13.89
CA GLU A 414 -28.51 9.37 13.67
C GLU A 414 -29.58 8.43 14.22
N ILE A 415 -30.34 8.88 15.23
CA ILE A 415 -31.42 8.09 15.83
C ILE A 415 -32.75 8.52 15.22
N TYR A 416 -32.99 9.83 15.18
CA TYR A 416 -34.17 10.42 14.54
C TYR A 416 -33.90 11.88 14.18
N LEU A 417 -33.98 12.24 12.90
CA LEU A 417 -33.96 13.64 12.43
C LEU A 417 -35.28 14.00 11.73
N ASP A 418 -35.55 15.31 11.69
CA ASP A 418 -36.72 15.91 11.03
C ASP A 418 -36.96 15.35 9.61
N GLY A 419 -38.09 14.68 9.40
CA GLY A 419 -38.48 14.14 8.08
C GLY A 419 -37.87 12.79 7.69
N ALA A 420 -37.15 12.11 8.60
CA ALA A 420 -36.85 10.68 8.45
C ALA A 420 -38.14 9.84 8.59
N GLU A 421 -38.27 8.75 7.81
CA GLU A 421 -39.30 7.74 8.10
C GLU A 421 -39.09 7.27 9.54
N LEU A 422 -40.14 7.32 10.36
CA LEU A 422 -40.08 6.86 11.75
C LEU A 422 -39.36 5.52 11.83
N PRO A 423 -38.22 5.45 12.54
CA PRO A 423 -37.51 4.20 12.70
C PRO A 423 -38.46 3.23 13.42
N LEU A 424 -38.83 2.17 12.72
CA LEU A 424 -39.49 0.97 13.25
C LEU A 424 -40.56 1.22 14.34
N LEU A 425 -41.64 1.96 14.02
CA LEU A 425 -42.91 1.66 14.69
C LEU A 425 -43.41 0.33 14.13
N THR A 426 -43.06 -0.78 14.78
CA THR A 426 -43.68 -2.07 14.48
C THR A 426 -45.21 -1.87 14.49
N PRO A 427 -45.92 -2.23 13.40
CA PRO A 427 -47.29 -1.78 13.20
C PRO A 427 -48.20 -2.45 14.22
N ALA A 428 -48.70 -1.68 15.19
CA ALA A 428 -49.89 -1.94 16.01
C ALA A 428 -50.15 -3.42 16.37
N ALA A 429 -49.08 -4.16 16.68
CA ALA A 429 -49.18 -5.47 17.29
C ALA A 429 -49.11 -5.18 18.78
N GLU A 430 -50.29 -5.21 19.41
CA GLU A 430 -50.54 -5.31 20.84
C GLU A 430 -49.25 -5.29 21.68
N SER A 431 -49.04 -4.19 22.38
CA SER A 431 -48.13 -4.06 23.52
C SER A 431 -48.16 -5.34 24.37
N MET A 432 -47.25 -6.26 24.07
CA MET A 432 -47.05 -7.55 24.74
C MET A 432 -45.55 -7.90 24.63
N ILE A 433 -44.77 -7.23 25.47
CA ILE A 433 -43.60 -7.71 26.23
C ILE A 433 -42.90 -8.97 25.70
N ALA A 434 -41.65 -8.83 25.26
CA ALA A 434 -40.51 -9.63 25.74
C ALA A 434 -39.18 -9.09 25.16
N GLY A 435 -38.75 -7.95 25.70
CA GLY A 435 -37.46 -7.29 25.45
C GLY A 435 -37.56 -5.89 26.04
N SER A 436 -36.98 -5.70 27.23
CA SER A 436 -36.87 -4.49 28.06
C SER A 436 -38.10 -3.61 28.33
N GLY A 437 -39.15 -3.49 27.51
CA GLY A 437 -40.34 -2.59 27.63
C GLY A 437 -41.36 -2.92 28.73
N GLY A 438 -41.43 -2.10 29.77
CA GLY A 438 -42.32 -2.23 30.93
C GLY A 438 -43.10 -0.96 31.18
N VAL A 439 -44.34 -1.10 31.65
CA VAL A 439 -45.18 0.02 32.07
C VAL A 439 -45.53 -0.23 33.53
N GLU A 440 -45.07 0.65 34.42
CA GLU A 440 -45.42 0.60 35.85
C GLU A 440 -46.23 1.85 36.14
N GLY A 441 -47.44 1.73 36.70
CA GLY A 441 -48.28 2.90 37.04
C GLY A 441 -48.83 3.74 35.87
N ALA A 442 -48.56 3.36 34.61
CA ALA A 442 -49.11 3.98 33.40
C ALA A 442 -49.83 2.95 32.51
N ASP A 443 -50.83 3.41 31.77
CA ASP A 443 -51.63 2.63 30.81
C ASP A 443 -51.51 3.25 29.40
N ASP A 444 -51.80 2.46 28.36
CA ASP A 444 -51.93 2.91 26.96
C ASP A 444 -50.73 3.70 26.41
N ALA A 445 -49.51 3.37 26.86
CA ALA A 445 -48.28 3.99 26.38
C ALA A 445 -48.05 3.68 24.89
N LYS A 446 -47.80 4.72 24.10
CA LYS A 446 -47.55 4.62 22.65
C LYS A 446 -46.69 5.79 22.19
N ALA A 447 -45.89 5.57 21.15
CA ALA A 447 -45.31 6.66 20.38
C ALA A 447 -45.76 6.59 18.91
N MET A 448 -45.90 7.78 18.32
CA MET A 448 -46.37 7.96 16.95
C MET A 448 -45.67 9.15 16.31
N ALA A 449 -45.63 9.19 14.98
CA ALA A 449 -45.29 10.42 14.26
C ALA A 449 -46.40 11.44 14.49
N GLY A 450 -45.99 12.67 14.77
CA GLY A 450 -46.86 13.82 14.74
C GLY A 450 -46.22 14.93 13.92
N VAL A 451 -47.05 15.86 13.47
CA VAL A 451 -46.64 17.21 13.07
C VAL A 451 -47.20 18.17 14.10
N ASP A 452 -46.65 19.40 14.17
CA ASP A 452 -47.17 20.53 14.96
C ASP A 452 -48.63 20.87 14.60
N SER A 453 -49.55 20.01 15.01
CA SER A 453 -50.97 20.25 14.98
C SER A 453 -51.34 20.63 16.40
N VAL A 454 -51.69 21.90 16.57
CA VAL A 454 -52.34 22.40 17.78
C VAL A 454 -53.68 21.67 17.92
N SER A 455 -53.66 20.48 18.52
CA SER A 455 -54.87 19.84 19.00
C SER A 455 -55.32 20.62 20.23
N VAL A 456 -56.11 21.67 19.99
CA VAL A 456 -57.04 22.18 20.99
C VAL A 456 -58.07 21.08 21.23
N ASP A 457 -57.73 20.12 22.08
CA ASP A 457 -58.74 19.30 22.72
C ASP A 457 -59.57 20.24 23.60
N PRO A 458 -60.89 20.39 23.36
CA PRO A 458 -61.70 21.35 24.10
C PRO A 458 -61.74 20.98 25.59
N ARG A 459 -60.89 21.62 26.39
CA ARG A 459 -60.95 21.57 27.85
C ARG A 459 -62.38 21.93 28.29
N GLY A 460 -63.07 20.95 28.89
CA GLY A 460 -64.25 21.22 29.72
C GLY A 460 -65.58 21.44 29.00
N LYS A 461 -65.93 20.66 27.98
CA LYS A 461 -67.36 20.42 27.74
C LYS A 461 -67.89 19.46 28.81
N LEU A 462 -68.38 20.02 29.91
CA LEU A 462 -69.51 19.42 30.61
C LEU A 462 -70.61 19.21 29.57
N THR A 463 -70.90 17.96 29.20
CA THR A 463 -72.15 17.58 28.55
C THR A 463 -73.28 17.82 29.54
N THR A 464 -73.63 19.09 29.76
CA THR A 464 -74.88 19.43 30.40
C THR A 464 -75.99 19.08 29.41
N GLN A 465 -76.66 17.95 29.66
CA GLN A 465 -77.96 17.66 29.05
C GLN A 465 -78.98 18.68 29.58
N TRP A 466 -78.98 19.90 29.04
CA TRP A 466 -80.03 20.90 29.27
C TRP A 466 -81.35 20.59 28.52
N GLY A 467 -81.60 19.31 28.20
CA GLY A 467 -82.81 18.86 27.50
C GLY A 467 -83.99 18.49 28.40
N ALA A 468 -83.86 18.54 29.74
CA ALA A 468 -84.89 18.01 30.64
C ALA A 468 -85.34 18.95 31.78
N LEU A 469 -85.07 20.25 31.71
CA LEU A 469 -85.73 21.20 32.62
C LEU A 469 -87.10 21.58 32.05
N LYS A 470 -88.13 20.78 32.35
CA LYS A 470 -89.52 21.21 32.21
C LYS A 470 -89.81 22.27 33.28
N VAL A 471 -89.91 23.52 32.86
CA VAL A 471 -90.65 24.52 33.62
C VAL A 471 -92.12 24.09 33.62
N ARG A 472 -92.68 23.88 34.81
CA ARG A 472 -94.11 23.96 35.10
C ARG A 472 -94.30 24.85 36.31
#